data_AF-A0A9P9PMU9-F1
#
_entry.id   AF-A0A9P9PMU9-F1
#
_cell.length_a   1.000
_cell.length_b   1.000
_cell.length_c   1.000
_cell.angle_alpha   90.00
_cell.angle_beta   90.00
_cell.angle_gamma   90.00
#
_symmetry.space_group_name_H-M   'P 1'
#
loop_
_entity.id
_entity.type
_entity.pdbx_description
1 polymer ?
#
loop_
_entity_poly.entity_id
_entity_poly.type
_entity_poly.pdbx_seq_one_letter_code
_entity_poly.pdbx_strand_id
1 'polypeptide(L)'
;MRLELTKAYIAHSVYRFIQLVFALAVCGLYGVDLNRANKAGKYSDGKWIYAEVTASLSAFTALLYLAPFTARIPFIFVWDLILFILWIALFGLFGNMYIKEDAEGNSGIKRMKNAVWIDLVNALLWLISAMAMAIFWVRHRGQRSLWTGRAKV
;
A
#
# COMPACT_ATOMS: atom_id res chain seq x y z
N MET A 1 26.59 11.21 -12.90
CA MET A 1 25.66 11.66 -11.83
C MET A 1 24.21 11.82 -12.31
N ARG A 2 23.93 12.52 -13.44
CA ARG A 2 22.55 12.67 -13.97
C ARG A 2 21.85 11.35 -14.32
N LEU A 3 22.58 10.42 -14.96
CA LEU A 3 22.07 9.11 -15.39
C LEU A 3 21.67 8.20 -14.21
N GLU A 4 22.45 8.18 -13.13
CA GLU A 4 22.15 7.39 -11.92
C GLU A 4 20.92 7.92 -11.18
N LEU A 5 20.75 9.25 -11.13
CA LEU A 5 19.57 9.88 -10.56
C LEU A 5 18.30 9.54 -11.37
N THR A 6 18.41 9.51 -12.70
CA THR A 6 17.30 9.12 -13.59
C THR A 6 16.91 7.65 -13.40
N LYS A 7 17.87 6.73 -13.26
CA LYS A 7 17.59 5.31 -13.01
C LYS A 7 16.87 5.10 -11.67
N ALA A 8 17.35 5.73 -10.60
CA ALA A 8 16.72 5.64 -9.28
C ALA A 8 15.30 6.20 -9.29
N TYR A 9 15.07 7.30 -10.01
CA TYR A 9 13.74 7.89 -10.17
C TYR A 9 12.80 6.96 -10.94
N ILE A 10 13.25 6.39 -12.07
CA ILE A 10 12.46 5.42 -12.86
C ILE A 10 12.10 4.20 -12.00
N ALA A 11 13.08 3.63 -11.28
CA ALA A 11 12.83 2.49 -10.41
C ALA A 11 11.79 2.80 -9.32
N HIS A 12 11.88 3.98 -8.70
CA HIS A 12 10.89 4.44 -7.72
C HIS A 12 9.51 4.62 -8.36
N SER A 13 9.42 5.26 -9.53
CA SER A 13 8.16 5.45 -10.25
C SER A 13 7.51 4.11 -10.64
N VAL A 14 8.30 3.15 -11.14
CA VAL A 14 7.82 1.80 -11.46
C VAL A 14 7.32 1.09 -10.20
N TYR A 15 8.05 1.21 -9.08
CA TYR A 15 7.63 0.62 -7.81
C TYR A 15 6.29 1.18 -7.33
N ARG A 16 6.11 2.51 -7.36
CA ARG A 16 4.84 3.17 -7.02
C ARG A 16 3.71 2.82 -7.97
N PHE A 17 4.02 2.68 -9.26
CA PHE A 17 3.05 2.25 -10.25
C PHE A 17 2.55 0.82 -9.97
N ILE A 18 3.43 -0.10 -9.59
CA ILE A 18 3.04 -1.46 -9.21
C ILE A 18 2.10 -1.43 -7.99
N GLN A 19 2.43 -0.65 -6.95
CA GLN A 19 1.55 -0.47 -5.78
C GLN A 19 0.18 0.11 -6.16
N LEU A 20 0.16 1.08 -7.07
CA LEU A 20 -1.08 1.67 -7.59
C LEU A 20 -1.92 0.63 -8.34
N VAL A 21 -1.32 -0.18 -9.20
CA VAL A 21 -2.04 -1.23 -9.94
C VAL A 21 -2.66 -2.25 -8.98
N PHE A 22 -1.93 -2.69 -7.96
CA PHE A 22 -2.49 -3.62 -6.97
C PHE A 22 -3.61 -2.97 -6.14
N ALA A 23 -3.46 -1.71 -5.72
CA ALA A 23 -4.52 -0.99 -5.01
C ALA A 23 -5.78 -0.82 -5.87
N LEU A 24 -5.64 -0.48 -7.16
CA LEU A 24 -6.75 -0.36 -8.09
C LEU A 24 -7.41 -1.71 -8.40
N ALA A 25 -6.63 -2.79 -8.47
CA ALA A 25 -7.16 -4.14 -8.63
C ALA A 25 -8.09 -4.51 -7.45
N VAL A 26 -7.71 -4.15 -6.23
CA VAL A 26 -8.51 -4.35 -5.02
C VAL A 26 -9.77 -3.46 -5.06
N CYS A 27 -9.66 -2.16 -5.32
CA CYS A 27 -10.84 -1.30 -5.54
C CYS A 27 -11.81 -1.90 -6.58
N GLY A 28 -11.29 -2.43 -7.70
CA GLY A 28 -12.13 -3.08 -8.72
C GLY A 28 -12.79 -4.37 -8.23
N LEU A 29 -12.06 -5.24 -7.54
CA LEU A 29 -12.56 -6.52 -7.05
C LEU A 29 -13.62 -6.33 -5.96
N TYR A 30 -13.33 -5.51 -4.95
CA TYR A 30 -14.22 -5.30 -3.80
C TYR A 30 -15.33 -4.28 -4.09
N GLY A 31 -15.06 -3.25 -4.92
CA GLY A 31 -16.05 -2.24 -5.32
C GLY A 31 -17.19 -2.79 -6.19
N VAL A 32 -16.93 -3.81 -7.01
CA VAL A 32 -18.00 -4.50 -7.76
C VAL A 32 -18.94 -5.25 -6.81
N ASP A 33 -18.39 -5.87 -5.77
CA ASP A 33 -19.19 -6.60 -4.78
C ASP A 33 -19.98 -5.62 -3.88
N LEU A 34 -19.41 -4.45 -3.55
CA LEU A 34 -20.11 -3.35 -2.86
C LEU A 34 -21.27 -2.77 -3.71
N ASN A 35 -21.03 -2.53 -5.00
CA ASN A 35 -22.05 -2.02 -5.93
C ASN A 35 -23.18 -3.03 -6.14
N ARG A 36 -22.88 -4.33 -6.17
CA ARG A 36 -23.90 -5.39 -6.22
C ARG A 36 -24.73 -5.44 -4.93
N ALA A 37 -24.12 -5.31 -3.76
CA ALA A 37 -24.82 -5.25 -2.49
C ALA A 37 -25.77 -4.04 -2.41
N ASN A 38 -25.29 -2.86 -2.80
CA ASN A 38 -26.10 -1.63 -2.86
C ASN A 38 -27.27 -1.76 -3.84
N LYS A 39 -27.05 -2.32 -5.05
CA LYS A 39 -28.13 -2.56 -6.03
C LYS A 39 -29.17 -3.57 -5.56
N ALA A 40 -28.77 -4.53 -4.72
CA ALA A 40 -29.68 -5.51 -4.12
C ALA A 40 -30.44 -4.97 -2.90
N GLY A 41 -30.27 -3.69 -2.53
CA GLY A 41 -30.87 -3.09 -1.34
C GLY A 41 -30.40 -3.72 -0.02
N LYS A 42 -29.29 -4.47 -0.05
CA LYS A 42 -28.71 -5.11 1.14
C LYS A 42 -27.71 -4.16 1.78
N TYR A 43 -27.63 -4.22 3.11
CA TYR A 43 -26.65 -3.45 3.87
C TYR A 43 -25.24 -3.80 3.42
N SER A 44 -24.44 -2.79 3.08
CA SER A 44 -23.03 -2.96 2.72
C SER A 44 -22.25 -3.37 3.97
N ASP A 45 -21.78 -4.62 4.00
CA ASP A 45 -21.04 -5.17 5.13
C ASP A 45 -19.72 -4.38 5.32
N GLY A 46 -19.43 -3.98 6.56
CA GLY A 46 -18.33 -3.06 6.90
C GLY A 46 -16.95 -3.54 6.43
N LYS A 47 -16.78 -4.84 6.23
CA LYS A 47 -15.56 -5.44 5.66
C LYS A 47 -15.24 -4.94 4.25
N TRP A 48 -16.25 -4.78 3.40
CA TRP A 48 -16.07 -4.32 2.02
C TRP A 48 -15.77 -2.82 1.97
N ILE A 49 -16.40 -2.05 2.87
CA ILE A 49 -16.11 -0.61 3.03
C ILE A 49 -14.67 -0.41 3.48
N TYR A 50 -14.21 -1.21 4.46
CA TYR A 50 -12.83 -1.17 4.92
C TYR A 50 -11.83 -1.47 3.80
N ALA A 51 -12.13 -2.45 2.94
CA ALA A 51 -11.32 -2.75 1.75
C ALA A 51 -11.21 -1.56 0.80
N GLU A 52 -12.35 -0.96 0.46
CA GLU A 52 -12.42 0.15 -0.50
C GLU A 52 -11.68 1.39 0.01
N VAL A 53 -11.84 1.72 1.29
CA VAL A 53 -11.14 2.86 1.92
C VAL A 53 -9.63 2.63 1.96
N THR A 54 -9.20 1.43 2.36
CA THR A 54 -7.77 1.08 2.42
C THR A 54 -7.13 1.13 1.03
N ALA A 55 -7.80 0.56 0.03
CA ALA A 55 -7.34 0.56 -1.35
C ALA A 55 -7.30 1.99 -1.94
N SER A 56 -8.34 2.80 -1.72
CA SER A 56 -8.38 4.19 -2.18
C SER A 56 -7.28 5.05 -1.56
N LEU A 57 -7.06 4.93 -0.25
CA LEU A 57 -6.00 5.66 0.46
C LEU A 57 -4.61 5.25 -0.04
N SER A 58 -4.42 3.96 -0.32
CA SER A 58 -3.20 3.41 -0.88
C SER A 58 -2.94 3.91 -2.31
N ALA A 59 -3.97 3.90 -3.17
CA ALA A 59 -3.88 4.42 -4.53
C ALA A 59 -3.56 5.92 -4.55
N PHE A 60 -4.25 6.70 -3.72
CA PHE A 60 -3.99 8.13 -3.59
C PHE A 60 -2.56 8.41 -3.09
N THR A 61 -2.10 7.66 -2.09
CA THR A 61 -0.72 7.79 -1.57
C THR A 61 0.30 7.43 -2.65
N ALA A 62 0.08 6.35 -3.40
CA ALA A 62 0.98 5.94 -4.48
C ALA A 62 1.11 7.02 -5.56
N LEU A 63 0.00 7.69 -5.92
CA LEU A 63 0.00 8.83 -6.85
C LEU A 63 0.78 10.02 -6.29
N LEU A 64 0.56 10.40 -5.02
CA LEU A 64 1.32 11.48 -4.39
C LEU A 64 2.82 11.20 -4.40
N TYR A 65 3.21 9.94 -4.16
CA TYR A 65 4.62 9.53 -4.10
C TYR A 65 5.34 9.47 -5.45
N LEU A 66 4.62 9.59 -6.57
CA LEU A 66 5.25 9.84 -7.88
C LEU A 66 5.90 11.22 -7.94
N ALA A 67 5.42 12.17 -7.13
CA ALA A 67 6.01 13.48 -7.07
C ALA A 67 7.32 13.47 -6.26
N PRO A 68 8.41 14.04 -6.79
CA PRO A 68 9.77 13.91 -6.23
C PRO A 68 9.97 14.61 -4.88
N PHE A 69 9.01 15.42 -4.42
CA PHE A 69 9.12 16.15 -3.16
C PHE A 69 8.80 15.28 -1.93
N THR A 70 8.10 14.16 -2.11
CA THR A 70 7.58 13.32 -1.02
C THR A 70 8.69 12.68 -0.18
N ALA A 71 9.82 12.30 -0.80
CA ALA A 71 10.98 11.75 -0.11
C ALA A 71 11.69 12.73 0.85
N ARG A 72 11.37 14.03 0.78
CA ARG A 72 11.96 15.06 1.67
C ARG A 72 11.17 15.26 2.96
N ILE A 73 9.98 14.68 3.07
CA ILE A 73 9.11 14.81 4.23
C ILE A 73 9.70 13.96 5.37
N PRO A 74 10.00 14.55 6.55
CA PRO A 74 10.51 13.78 7.67
C PRO A 74 9.45 12.80 8.17
N PHE A 75 9.88 11.62 8.61
CA PHE A 75 8.99 10.55 9.12
C PHE A 75 7.97 9.99 8.13
N ILE A 76 8.13 10.23 6.82
CA ILE A 76 7.20 9.72 5.79
C ILE A 76 7.07 8.18 5.80
N PHE A 77 8.11 7.47 6.25
CA PHE A 77 8.09 6.02 6.43
C PHE A 77 7.01 5.53 7.43
N VAL A 78 6.57 6.38 8.37
CA VAL A 78 5.50 6.05 9.32
C VAL A 78 4.17 5.92 8.58
N TRP A 79 3.92 6.75 7.57
CA TRP A 79 2.71 6.66 6.76
C TRP A 79 2.66 5.35 5.97
N ASP A 80 3.79 4.95 5.37
CA ASP A 80 3.89 3.66 4.69
C ASP A 80 3.68 2.48 5.63
N LEU A 81 4.13 2.60 6.89
CA LEU A 81 3.89 1.60 7.92
C LEU A 81 2.41 1.53 8.31
N ILE A 82 1.72 2.67 8.40
CA ILE A 82 0.26 2.72 8.63
C ILE A 82 -0.46 1.99 7.50
N LEU A 83 -0.12 2.28 6.23
CA LEU A 83 -0.70 1.60 5.09
C LEU A 83 -0.43 0.09 5.12
N PHE A 84 0.79 -0.32 5.47
CA PHE A 84 1.11 -1.74 5.68
C PHE A 84 0.21 -2.39 6.73
N ILE A 85 0.02 -1.76 7.88
CA ILE A 85 -0.84 -2.29 8.95
C ILE A 85 -2.29 -2.44 8.47
N LEU A 86 -2.81 -1.44 7.74
CA LEU A 86 -4.15 -1.51 7.17
C LEU A 86 -4.28 -2.69 6.17
N TRP A 87 -3.31 -2.86 5.28
CA TRP A 87 -3.30 -3.97 4.32
C TRP A 87 -3.16 -5.34 4.98
N ILE A 88 -2.36 -5.48 6.05
CA ILE A 88 -2.26 -6.73 6.81
C ILE A 88 -3.54 -7.04 7.57
N ALA A 89 -4.20 -6.02 8.15
CA ALA A 89 -5.50 -6.22 8.79
C ALA A 89 -6.56 -6.64 7.78
N LEU A 90 -6.56 -6.05 6.57
CA LEU A 90 -7.41 -6.43 5.45
C LEU A 90 -7.18 -7.89 5.04
N PHE A 91 -5.91 -8.26 4.86
CA PHE A 91 -5.50 -9.64 4.57
C PHE A 91 -5.94 -10.61 5.68
N GLY A 92 -5.83 -10.24 6.96
CA GLY A 92 -6.29 -11.07 8.07
C GLY A 92 -7.80 -11.29 8.07
N LEU A 93 -8.56 -10.23 7.78
CA LEU A 93 -10.03 -10.26 7.71
C LEU A 93 -10.51 -11.20 6.59
N PHE A 94 -10.01 -11.01 5.37
CA PHE A 94 -10.42 -11.80 4.22
C PHE A 94 -9.74 -13.16 4.16
N GLY A 95 -8.52 -13.28 4.70
CA GLY A 95 -7.80 -14.53 4.83
C GLY A 95 -8.54 -15.52 5.73
N ASN A 96 -9.05 -15.06 6.87
CA ASN A 96 -9.85 -15.92 7.75
C ASN A 96 -11.16 -16.38 7.09
N MET A 97 -11.77 -15.50 6.27
CA MET A 97 -13.04 -15.77 5.59
C MET A 97 -12.91 -16.71 4.39
N TYR A 98 -11.84 -16.57 3.60
CA TYR A 98 -11.76 -17.22 2.30
C TYR A 98 -10.67 -18.29 2.19
N ILE A 99 -9.61 -18.28 3.00
CA ILE A 99 -8.52 -19.27 2.85
C ILE A 99 -9.01 -20.67 3.22
N LYS A 100 -9.79 -20.78 4.30
CA LYS A 100 -10.28 -22.06 4.83
C LYS A 100 -11.58 -22.55 4.20
N GLU A 101 -12.30 -21.67 3.50
CA GLU A 101 -13.59 -21.99 2.90
C GLU A 101 -13.40 -22.87 1.66
N ASP A 102 -14.15 -23.97 1.56
CA ASP A 102 -14.12 -24.81 0.37
C ASP A 102 -14.87 -24.14 -0.76
N ALA A 103 -14.25 -24.11 -1.95
CA ALA A 103 -14.77 -23.29 -3.03
C ALA A 103 -16.00 -23.90 -3.71
N GLU A 104 -16.40 -25.15 -3.42
CA GLU A 104 -17.59 -25.88 -3.92
C GLU A 104 -18.02 -25.55 -5.38
N GLY A 105 -17.06 -25.32 -6.28
CA GLY A 105 -17.33 -24.91 -7.67
C GLY A 105 -17.77 -23.45 -7.88
N ASN A 106 -17.90 -22.64 -6.82
CA ASN A 106 -18.20 -21.22 -6.88
C ASN A 106 -16.98 -20.39 -7.31
N SER A 107 -17.03 -19.88 -8.55
CA SER A 107 -16.00 -19.03 -9.14
C SER A 107 -15.73 -17.74 -8.34
N GLY A 108 -16.72 -17.24 -7.59
CA GLY A 108 -16.58 -16.07 -6.72
C GLY A 108 -15.65 -16.31 -5.53
N ILE A 109 -15.73 -17.48 -4.89
CA ILE A 109 -14.85 -17.84 -3.76
C ILE A 109 -13.41 -18.02 -4.28
N LYS A 110 -13.24 -18.66 -5.44
CA LYS A 110 -11.92 -18.83 -6.06
C LYS A 110 -11.27 -17.48 -6.42
N ARG A 111 -12.06 -16.53 -6.91
CA ARG A 111 -11.62 -15.14 -7.16
C ARG A 111 -11.18 -14.45 -5.87
N MET A 112 -11.98 -14.56 -4.80
CA MET A 112 -11.66 -13.94 -3.52
C MET A 112 -10.41 -14.56 -2.86
N LYS A 113 -10.19 -15.87 -3.00
CA LYS A 113 -8.92 -16.51 -2.59
C LYS A 113 -7.71 -15.89 -3.27
N ASN A 114 -7.81 -15.58 -4.56
CA ASN A 114 -6.73 -14.90 -5.29
C ASN A 114 -6.58 -13.42 -4.86
N ALA A 115 -7.70 -12.74 -4.57
CA ALA A 115 -7.70 -11.35 -4.09
C ALA A 115 -6.95 -11.22 -2.75
N VAL A 116 -7.15 -12.17 -1.83
CA VAL A 116 -6.43 -12.22 -0.55
C VAL A 116 -4.91 -12.25 -0.75
N TRP A 117 -4.41 -12.99 -1.76
CA TRP A 117 -2.97 -12.97 -2.06
C TRP A 117 -2.49 -11.64 -2.63
N ILE A 118 -3.33 -10.96 -3.42
CA ILE A 118 -3.04 -9.61 -3.91
C ILE A 118 -2.91 -8.63 -2.74
N ASP A 119 -3.80 -8.72 -1.75
CA ASP A 119 -3.75 -7.89 -0.54
C ASP A 119 -2.41 -8.09 0.20
N LEU A 120 -1.97 -9.34 0.36
CA LEU A 120 -0.70 -9.67 1.00
C LEU A 120 0.50 -9.11 0.24
N VAL A 121 0.52 -9.27 -1.09
CA VAL A 121 1.61 -8.74 -1.93
C VAL A 121 1.66 -7.22 -1.79
N ASN A 122 0.53 -6.54 -1.85
CA ASN A 122 0.51 -5.08 -1.71
C ASN A 122 0.94 -4.65 -0.30
N ALA A 123 0.54 -5.39 0.74
CA ALA A 123 1.02 -5.16 2.10
C ALA A 123 2.56 -5.22 2.16
N LEU A 124 3.16 -6.28 1.62
CA LEU A 124 4.62 -6.45 1.61
C LEU A 124 5.31 -5.32 0.83
N LEU A 125 4.73 -4.84 -0.27
CA LEU A 125 5.25 -3.68 -0.99
C LEU A 125 5.23 -2.41 -0.12
N TRP A 126 4.19 -2.18 0.68
CA TRP A 126 4.17 -1.07 1.64
C TRP A 126 5.21 -1.24 2.75
N LEU A 127 5.44 -2.47 3.24
CA LEU A 127 6.48 -2.74 4.23
C LEU A 127 7.89 -2.47 3.70
N ILE A 128 8.21 -2.99 2.51
CA ILE A 128 9.52 -2.76 1.87
C ILE A 128 9.75 -1.27 1.65
N SER A 129 8.70 -0.54 1.24
CA SER A 129 8.75 0.91 1.09
C SER A 129 9.01 1.63 2.42
N ALA A 130 8.31 1.25 3.49
CA ALA A 130 8.51 1.79 4.83
C ALA A 130 9.96 1.55 5.30
N MET A 131 10.47 0.34 5.12
CA MET A 131 11.86 0.00 5.47
C MET A 131 12.88 0.81 4.65
N ALA A 132 12.69 0.91 3.34
CA ALA A 132 13.59 1.67 2.46
C ALA A 132 13.64 3.15 2.86
N MET A 133 12.48 3.75 3.15
CA MET A 133 12.40 5.15 3.58
C MET A 133 12.92 5.37 5.00
N ALA A 134 12.71 4.42 5.92
CA ALA A 134 13.29 4.47 7.26
C ALA A 134 14.83 4.40 7.20
N ILE A 135 15.39 3.48 6.41
CA ILE A 135 16.84 3.35 6.21
C ILE A 135 17.41 4.62 5.56
N PHE A 136 16.76 5.13 4.52
CA PHE A 136 17.16 6.38 3.86
C PHE A 136 17.17 7.53 4.85
N TRP A 137 16.10 7.68 5.64
CA TRP A 137 16.00 8.74 6.63
C TRP A 137 17.09 8.60 7.69
N VAL A 138 17.26 7.44 8.34
CA VAL A 138 18.31 7.17 9.35
C VAL A 138 19.70 7.52 8.83
N ARG A 139 20.05 7.14 7.60
CA ARG A 139 21.34 7.45 6.98
C ARG A 139 21.56 8.95 6.73
N HIS A 140 20.50 9.70 6.41
CA HIS A 140 20.59 11.13 6.09
C HIS A 140 20.30 12.06 7.28
N ARG A 141 19.85 11.52 8.43
CA ARG A 141 19.65 12.32 9.66
C ARG A 141 20.93 12.96 10.19
N GLY A 142 22.07 12.30 9.98
CA GLY A 142 23.37 12.75 10.47
C GLY A 142 23.88 14.04 9.82
N GLN A 143 23.36 14.44 8.66
CA GLN A 143 23.75 15.68 7.97
C GLN A 143 22.97 16.92 8.46
N ARG A 144 22.01 16.75 9.38
CA ARG A 144 21.14 17.84 9.89
C ARG A 144 21.43 18.25 11.34
N SER A 145 22.57 17.88 11.92
CA SER A 145 23.02 18.50 13.18
C SER A 145 23.64 19.88 12.91
N LEU A 146 22.82 20.84 12.48
CA LEU A 146 23.20 22.25 12.35
C LEU A 146 23.00 23.03 13.67
N TRP A 147 22.47 22.39 14.71
CA TRP A 147 22.09 23.05 15.98
C TRP A 147 22.79 22.47 17.21
N THR A 148 23.84 21.67 17.04
CA THR A 148 24.80 21.39 18.11
C THR A 148 26.12 21.96 17.63
N GLY A 149 26.67 22.94 18.36
CA GLY A 149 27.92 23.65 18.05
C GLY A 149 29.18 22.77 18.10
N ARG A 150 29.15 21.66 17.37
CA ARG A 150 30.24 20.69 17.21
C ARG A 150 30.43 20.38 15.73
N ALA A 151 30.52 21.43 14.91
CA ALA A 151 31.19 21.31 13.64
C ALA A 151 32.65 20.95 13.94
N LYS A 152 33.05 19.71 13.63
CA LYS A 152 34.47 19.37 13.53
C LYS A 152 34.95 20.01 12.23
N VAL A 153 35.92 20.91 12.37
CA VAL A 153 36.70 21.52 11.28
C VAL A 153 37.52 20.46 10.58
#